data_AF-A0A645J0D4-F1
#
_entry.id   AF-A0A645J0D4-F1
#
_cell.length_a   1.000
_cell.length_b   1.000
_cell.length_c   1.000
_cell.angle_alpha   90.00
_cell.angle_beta   90.00
_cell.angle_gamma   90.00
#
_symmetry.space_group_name_H-M   'P 1'
#
loop_
_entity.id
_entity.type
_entity.pdbx_description
1 polymer ?
#
loop_
_entity_poly.entity_id
_entity_poly.type
_entity_poly.pdbx_seq_one_letter_code
_entity_poly.pdbx_strand_id
1 'polypeptide(L)' 'MPDLSNMGIRDALYLMENLGYCIKFTGKGKVVTQDPAPGTFIDKKTTIQLQLADSYETKQDSK' A
#
# COMPACT_ATOMS: atom_id res chain seq x y z
N MET A 1 1.86 2.26 11.82
CA MET A 1 1.42 1.96 10.45
C MET A 1 1.82 3.14 9.57
N PRO A 2 2.69 2.96 8.57
CA PRO A 2 3.02 4.04 7.63
C PRO A 2 1.83 4.35 6.70
N ASP A 3 1.87 5.54 6.10
CA ASP A 3 0.95 5.92 5.03
C ASP A 3 1.43 5.30 3.71
N LEU A 4 0.56 4.52 3.07
CA LEU A 4 0.81 3.80 1.82
C LEU A 4 -0.07 4.32 0.68
N SER A 5 -0.84 5.38 0.91
CA SER A 5 -1.76 5.94 -0.07
C SER A 5 -1.00 6.40 -1.32
N ASN A 6 -1.60 6.15 -2.49
CA ASN A 6 -1.05 6.50 -3.80
C ASN A 6 0.27 5.77 -4.16
N MET A 7 0.75 4.82 -3.34
CA MET A 7 1.87 3.95 -3.68
C MET A 7 1.45 2.85 -4.64
N GLY A 8 2.38 2.43 -5.50
CA GLY A 8 2.24 1.19 -6.25
C GLY A 8 2.40 -0.02 -5.32
N ILE A 9 1.73 -1.14 -5.63
CA ILE A 9 1.76 -2.33 -4.77
C ILE A 9 3.18 -2.85 -4.48
N ARG A 10 4.10 -2.72 -5.45
CA ARG A 10 5.48 -3.15 -5.30
C ARG A 10 6.23 -2.36 -4.22
N ASP A 11 6.01 -1.05 -4.18
CA ASP A 11 6.67 -0.17 -3.21
C ASP A 11 6.10 -0.42 -1.81
N ALA A 12 4.77 -0.53 -1.71
CA ALA A 12 4.08 -0.86 -0.46
C ALA A 12 4.49 -2.24 0.10
N LEU A 13 4.63 -3.26 -0.76
CA LEU A 13 5.11 -4.58 -0.36
C LEU A 13 6.55 -4.51 0.15
N TYR A 14 7.44 -3.87 -0.59
CA TYR A 14 8.85 -3.74 -0.20
C TYR A 14 9.02 -3.06 1.16
N LEU A 15 8.35 -1.92 1.37
CA LEU A 15 8.41 -1.18 2.63
C LEU A 15 7.98 -2.06 3.82
N MET A 16 6.86 -2.76 3.66
CA MET A 16 6.21 -3.47 4.77
C MET A 16 6.79 -4.86 5.04
N GLU A 17 7.22 -5.58 3.99
CA GLU A 17 7.97 -6.83 4.16
C GLU A 17 9.31 -6.57 4.86
N ASN A 18 10.01 -5.48 4.52
CA ASN A 18 11.24 -5.11 5.20
C ASN A 18 11.03 -4.78 6.68
N LEU A 19 9.82 -4.34 7.06
CA LEU A 19 9.41 -4.12 8.44
C LEU A 19 8.90 -5.39 9.14
N GLY A 20 8.75 -6.50 8.40
CA GLY A 20 8.29 -7.80 8.91
C GLY A 20 6.78 -7.93 9.04
N TYR A 21 6.00 -7.13 8.31
CA TYR A 21 4.53 -7.20 8.28
C TYR A 21 4.02 -8.05 7.13
N CYS A 22 2.85 -8.65 7.32
CA CYS A 22 2.18 -9.45 6.29
C CYS A 22 1.10 -8.61 5.60
N ILE A 23 1.15 -8.49 4.27
CA ILE A 23 0.18 -7.73 3.49
C ILE A 23 -0.75 -8.68 2.73
N LYS A 24 -2.04 -8.36 2.75
CA LYS A 24 -3.04 -8.84 1.81
C LYS A 24 -3.57 -7.67 1.00
N PHE A 25 -3.78 -7.89 -0.29
CA PHE A 25 -4.30 -6.83 -1.14
C PHE A 25 -5.28 -7.38 -2.17
N THR A 26 -6.19 -6.53 -2.62
CA THR A 26 -7.16 -6.86 -3.67
C THR A 26 -7.27 -5.72 -4.67
N GLY A 27 -7.48 -6.07 -5.94
CA GLY A 27 -7.54 -5.12 -7.05
C GLY A 27 -6.20 -4.96 -7.76
N LYS A 28 -6.06 -3.87 -8.52
CA LYS A 28 -4.88 -3.55 -9.33
C LYS A 28 -4.68 -2.04 -9.36
N GLY A 29 -3.46 -1.59 -9.69
CA GLY A 29 -3.13 -0.15 -9.76
C GLY A 29 -2.43 0.35 -8.50
N LYS A 30 -2.95 1.44 -7.93
CA LYS A 30 -2.38 2.08 -6.74
C LYS A 30 -3.20 1.82 -5.50
N VAL A 31 -2.57 1.90 -4.34
CA VAL A 31 -3.23 1.81 -3.03
C VAL A 31 -4.16 3.00 -2.86
N VAL A 32 -5.46 2.71 -2.76
CA VAL A 32 -6.50 3.72 -2.49
C VAL A 32 -6.96 3.67 -1.05
N THR A 33 -6.92 2.51 -0.41
CA THR A 33 -7.22 2.37 1.00
C THR A 33 -6.29 1.37 1.67
N GLN A 34 -6.05 1.60 2.95
CA GLN A 34 -5.28 0.74 3.81
C GLN A 34 -6.01 0.50 5.13
N ASP A 35 -5.87 -0.70 5.65
CA ASP A 35 -6.32 -1.11 6.97
C ASP A 35 -5.21 -1.93 7.63
N PRO A 36 -4.70 -1.55 8.82
CA PRO A 36 -5.12 -0.43 9.65
C PRO A 36 -4.78 0.97 9.09
N ALA A 37 -5.43 2.01 9.61
CA ALA A 37 -5.22 3.39 9.19
C ALA A 37 -3.78 3.89 9.45
N PRO A 38 -3.28 4.87 8.70
CA PRO A 38 -1.98 5.50 8.95
C PRO A 38 -1.86 6.00 10.39
N GLY A 39 -0.68 5.87 10.99
CA GLY A 39 -0.43 6.24 12.39
C GLY A 39 -0.92 5.23 13.43
N THR A 40 -1.70 4.21 13.04
CA THR A 40 -2.14 3.16 13.97
C THR A 40 -0.94 2.34 14.49
N PHE A 41 -0.90 2.09 15.80
CA PHE A 41 0.05 1.15 16.40
C PHE A 41 -0.28 -0.27 15.94
N ILE A 42 0.67 -0.91 15.26
CA ILE A 42 0.50 -2.26 14.69
C ILE A 42 1.61 -3.17 15.16
N ASP A 43 1.23 -4.38 15.50
CA ASP A 43 2.13 -5.44 15.93
C ASP A 43 2.69 -6.19 14.72
N LYS A 44 3.86 -6.82 14.85
CA LYS A 44 4.52 -7.53 13.74
C LYS A 44 3.70 -8.70 13.18
N LYS A 45 2.68 -9.15 13.89
CA LYS A 45 1.75 -10.22 13.46
C LYS A 45 0.48 -9.69 12.79
N THR A 46 0.30 -8.38 12.72
CA THR A 46 -0.88 -7.78 12.10
C THR A 46 -0.85 -8.00 10.60
N THR A 47 -1.95 -8.52 10.05
CA THR A 47 -2.18 -8.58 8.61
C THR A 47 -2.77 -7.26 8.15
N ILE A 48 -2.12 -6.64 7.18
CA ILE A 48 -2.53 -5.35 6.62
C ILE A 48 -3.31 -5.61 5.35
N GLN A 49 -4.49 -5.03 5.23
CA GLN A 49 -5.35 -5.13 4.06
C GLN A 49 -5.28 -3.85 3.23
N LEU A 50 -4.92 -3.99 1.96
CA LEU A 50 -4.86 -2.90 1.00
C LEU A 50 -5.94 -3.09 -0.08
N GLN A 51 -6.67 -2.03 -0.40
CA GLN A 51 -7.47 -1.98 -1.62
C GLN A 51 -6.71 -1.19 -2.67
N LEU A 52 -6.67 -1.76 -3.87
CA LEU A 52 -6.05 -1.13 -5.02
C LEU A 52 -7.11 -0.81 -6.05
N ALA A 53 -7.01 0.40 -6.58
CA ALA A 53 -7.80 0.82 -7.72
C ALA A 53 -6.89 1.28 -8.85
N ASP A 54 -7.38 1.04 -10.06
CA ASP A 54 -6.77 1.50 -11.30
C ASP A 54 -6.98 3.01 -11.40
N SER A 55 -6.18 3.76 -10.64
CA SER A 55 -6.02 5.20 -10.83
C SER A 55 -4.98 5.35 -11.93
N TYR A 56 -5.47 5.44 -13.15
CA TYR A 56 -4.69 5.81 -14.33
C TYR A 56 -4.10 7.21 -14.12
N GLU A 57 -3.00 7.33 -13.39
CA GLU A 57 -2.06 8.41 -13.68
C GLU A 57 -1.22 7.91 -14.83
N THR A 58 -1.74 8.10 -16.04
CA THR A 58 -0.88 8.33 -17.20
C THR A 58 0.06 9.46 -16.80
N LYS A 59 1.24 9.12 -16.30
CA LYS A 59 2.38 10.01 -16.40
C LYS A 59 2.62 10.13 -17.89
N GLN A 60 1.94 11.11 -18.48
CA GLN A 60 2.40 11.78 -19.67
C GLN A 60 3.79 12.27 -19.30
N ASP A 61 4.77 11.44 -19.65
CA ASP A 61 6.18 11.79 -19.68
C ASP A 61 6.26 13.08 -20.51
N SER A 62 6.20 14.19 -19.79
CA SER A 62 6.27 15.51 -20.35
C SER A 62 7.74 15.83 -20.46
N LYS A 63 8.22 15.66 -21.70
CA LYS A 63 9.33 16.34 -22.35
C LYS A 63 10.61 15.53 -22.56
#